data_AF-A0A090WEQ7-F1
#
_entry.id   AF-A0A090WEQ7-F1
#
_cell.length_a   1.000
_cell.length_b   1.000
_cell.length_c   1.000
_cell.angle_alpha   90.00
_cell.angle_beta   90.00
_cell.angle_gamma   90.00
#
_symmetry.space_group_name_H-M   'P 1'
#
loop_
_entity.id
_entity.type
_entity.pdbx_description
1 polymer ?
#
loop_
_entity_poly.entity_id
_entity_poly.type
_entity_poly.pdbx_seq_one_letter_code
_entity_poly.pdbx_strand_id
1 'polypeptide(L)'
;MTLYGSANSQKEYDPDGDEYSNLPRARTISLNPKVFYYPSEKTTLWLGLNGTFDDRKGGNLDAIDGNNNGYLEQNISRRLSTQAVWDTQLTDHSSFQFKNSVAYFNRELLIPNMDFKGNQVNTFTEANYKTNSTKTDWVVGANLYTSSFDEEVSINERDQKDTTIGAFVNNITDLYDNWILETGLRTDFTTDWGGAFVLPRASLLYKSDGRFTSRLGGGLGYKIPDLFTEDAERLNFQNVMAIDKNELVAETSYGMNLDFDYGFAITDQINFSINQLFYLTAIDNGLLLNSSATSPGMFEYSNATDFTFSRGAETNIKFSYKDFKWFLNYALIDTQLNYLDGNPQKPLTAKHNAGSVIMYENEKWRIGYETYYTGKQLLFDGSDSQDFLLMGLLVMKNFDWGKSIYEF
;
A
#
# COMPACT_ATOMS: atom_id res chain seq x y z
N MET A 1 28.02 -8.63 -0.24
CA MET A 1 26.88 -9.05 -1.08
C MET A 1 25.87 -9.73 -0.18
N THR A 2 24.58 -9.50 -0.38
CA THR A 2 23.51 -10.28 0.23
C THR A 2 22.73 -10.99 -0.87
N LEU A 3 22.21 -12.17 -0.56
CA LEU A 3 21.34 -12.93 -1.45
C LEU A 3 20.13 -13.40 -0.65
N TYR A 4 18.94 -13.12 -1.16
CA TYR A 4 17.70 -13.70 -0.67
C TYR A 4 17.00 -14.42 -1.81
N GLY A 5 16.47 -15.60 -1.54
CA GLY A 5 15.66 -16.37 -2.47
C GLY A 5 14.55 -17.08 -1.72
N SER A 6 13.38 -17.17 -2.35
CA SER A 6 12.22 -17.88 -1.80
C SER A 6 11.47 -18.60 -2.91
N ALA A 7 10.91 -19.75 -2.56
CA ALA A 7 9.98 -20.49 -3.41
C ALA A 7 8.78 -20.86 -2.55
N ASN A 8 7.58 -20.56 -3.03
CA ASN A 8 6.31 -20.91 -2.39
C ASN A 8 5.47 -21.75 -3.34
N SER A 9 4.75 -22.73 -2.80
CA SER A 9 3.81 -23.56 -3.54
C SER A 9 2.57 -23.78 -2.67
N GLN A 10 1.43 -23.36 -3.19
CA GLN A 10 0.12 -23.54 -2.58
C GLN A 10 -0.73 -24.46 -3.47
N LYS A 11 -1.38 -25.44 -2.85
CA LYS A 11 -2.39 -26.26 -3.51
C LYS A 11 -3.74 -25.53 -3.45
N GLU A 12 -4.55 -25.72 -4.48
CA GLU A 12 -5.95 -25.32 -4.48
C GLU A 12 -6.71 -25.85 -3.25
N TYR A 13 -7.61 -25.05 -2.70
CA TYR A 13 -8.41 -25.39 -1.53
C TYR A 13 -9.86 -24.95 -1.73
N ASP A 14 -10.75 -25.91 -1.52
CA ASP A 14 -12.21 -25.81 -1.60
C ASP A 14 -12.78 -26.26 -0.23
N PRO A 15 -12.98 -25.33 0.72
CA PRO A 15 -13.57 -25.63 2.02
C PRO A 15 -15.08 -25.90 2.01
N ASP A 16 -15.83 -25.40 1.03
CA ASP A 16 -17.30 -25.49 1.00
C ASP A 16 -17.83 -26.64 0.14
N GLY A 17 -16.97 -27.24 -0.69
CA GLY A 17 -17.22 -28.43 -1.47
C GLY A 17 -18.03 -28.18 -2.74
N ASP A 18 -18.01 -26.97 -3.27
CA ASP A 18 -18.77 -26.58 -4.46
C ASP A 18 -18.05 -26.88 -5.80
N GLU A 19 -16.89 -27.55 -5.74
CA GLU A 19 -16.00 -27.86 -6.86
C GLU A 19 -15.28 -26.64 -7.46
N TYR A 20 -15.29 -25.49 -6.78
CA TYR A 20 -14.50 -24.32 -7.10
C TYR A 20 -13.47 -24.04 -6.02
N SER A 21 -12.31 -23.56 -6.44
CA SER A 21 -11.26 -23.18 -5.51
C SER A 21 -11.53 -21.83 -4.88
N ASN A 22 -11.74 -21.78 -3.56
CA ASN A 22 -11.72 -20.54 -2.79
C ASN A 22 -10.28 -20.02 -2.61
N LEU A 23 -9.28 -20.92 -2.57
CA LEU A 23 -7.86 -20.55 -2.69
C LEU A 23 -7.25 -21.17 -3.95
N PRO A 24 -6.55 -20.39 -4.78
CA PRO A 24 -5.99 -20.89 -6.03
C PRO A 24 -4.78 -21.79 -5.80
N ARG A 25 -4.49 -22.63 -6.79
CA ARG A 25 -3.18 -23.26 -6.95
C ARG A 25 -2.17 -22.19 -7.33
N ALA A 26 -1.14 -21.97 -6.50
CA ALA A 26 -0.18 -20.89 -6.73
C ALA A 26 1.26 -21.36 -6.62
N ARG A 27 2.13 -20.79 -7.45
CA ARG A 27 3.59 -20.98 -7.38
C ARG A 27 4.28 -19.65 -7.52
N THR A 28 5.15 -19.34 -6.58
CA THR A 28 5.90 -18.08 -6.56
C THR A 28 7.38 -18.37 -6.36
N ILE A 29 8.24 -17.77 -7.17
CA ILE A 29 9.69 -17.83 -7.00
C ILE A 29 10.22 -16.40 -7.01
N SER A 30 11.06 -16.05 -6.04
CA SER A 30 11.68 -14.73 -5.93
C SER A 30 13.18 -14.83 -5.67
N LEU A 31 13.94 -13.90 -6.25
CA LEU A 31 15.39 -13.79 -6.09
C LEU A 31 15.80 -12.32 -5.96
N ASN A 32 16.64 -12.02 -4.98
CA ASN A 32 16.98 -10.66 -4.58
C ASN A 32 18.48 -10.49 -4.21
N PRO A 33 19.40 -10.53 -5.17
CA PRO A 33 20.80 -10.23 -4.89
C PRO A 33 21.02 -8.72 -4.71
N LYS A 34 21.89 -8.36 -3.76
CA LYS A 34 22.36 -6.99 -3.57
C LYS A 34 23.86 -6.95 -3.36
N VAL A 35 24.53 -6.05 -4.08
CA VAL A 35 25.97 -5.81 -4.01
C VAL A 35 26.20 -4.45 -3.39
N PHE A 36 27.17 -4.36 -2.50
CA PHE A 36 27.57 -3.15 -1.79
C PHE A 36 29.03 -2.86 -2.13
N TYR A 37 29.32 -1.60 -2.39
CA TYR A 37 30.65 -1.09 -2.68
C TYR A 37 30.87 0.18 -1.85
N TYR A 38 32.03 0.25 -1.20
CA TYR A 38 32.39 1.34 -0.29
C TYR A 38 33.66 2.02 -0.82
N PRO A 39 33.55 2.98 -1.75
CA PRO A 39 34.71 3.70 -2.29
C PRO A 39 35.55 4.40 -1.22
N SER A 40 34.92 4.78 -0.11
CA SER A 40 35.55 5.40 1.07
C SER A 40 34.68 5.15 2.31
N GLU A 41 35.16 5.53 3.49
CA GLU A 41 34.38 5.47 4.73
C GLU A 41 33.13 6.37 4.71
N LYS A 42 33.13 7.40 3.85
CA LYS A 42 32.04 8.38 3.73
C LYS A 42 31.04 8.05 2.61
N THR A 43 31.29 7.03 1.80
CA THR A 43 30.51 6.78 0.59
C THR A 43 30.10 5.32 0.50
N THR A 44 28.80 5.08 0.32
CA THR A 44 28.24 3.77 0.05
C THR A 44 27.53 3.78 -1.30
N LEU A 45 27.86 2.81 -2.13
CA LEU A 45 27.15 2.49 -3.37
C LEU A 45 26.54 1.10 -3.20
N TRP A 46 25.27 0.94 -3.55
CA TRP A 46 24.70 -0.40 -3.64
C TRP A 46 23.82 -0.56 -4.87
N LEU A 47 23.88 -1.76 -5.44
CA LEU A 47 23.10 -2.20 -6.59
C LEU A 47 22.31 -3.44 -6.20
N GLY A 48 21.02 -3.44 -6.48
CA GLY A 48 20.11 -4.54 -6.21
C GLY A 48 19.39 -4.98 -7.49
N LEU A 49 19.14 -6.28 -7.59
CA LEU A 49 18.19 -6.85 -8.54
C LEU A 49 17.09 -7.55 -7.75
N ASN A 50 15.86 -7.50 -8.25
CA ASN A 50 14.75 -8.33 -7.79
C ASN A 50 14.11 -8.98 -9.01
N GLY A 51 13.96 -10.29 -8.96
CA GLY A 51 13.16 -11.04 -9.93
C GLY A 51 12.09 -11.82 -9.19
N THR A 52 10.85 -11.77 -9.67
CA THR A 52 9.75 -12.60 -9.16
C THR A 52 8.92 -13.16 -10.31
N PHE A 53 8.66 -14.46 -10.25
CA PHE A 53 7.70 -15.15 -11.10
C PHE A 53 6.56 -15.67 -10.22
N ASP A 54 5.32 -15.44 -10.65
CA ASP A 54 4.12 -15.87 -9.94
C ASP A 54 3.11 -16.41 -10.96
N ASP A 55 2.58 -17.60 -10.71
CA ASP A 55 1.53 -18.26 -11.50
C ASP A 55 0.44 -18.75 -10.55
N ARG A 56 -0.79 -18.26 -10.74
CA ARG A 56 -1.96 -18.60 -9.93
C ARG A 56 -3.09 -19.08 -10.82
N LYS A 57 -3.69 -20.21 -10.46
CA LYS A 57 -4.83 -20.82 -11.14
C LYS A 57 -5.97 -21.05 -10.17
N GLY A 58 -7.11 -20.44 -10.43
CA GLY A 58 -8.35 -20.59 -9.67
C GLY A 58 -9.53 -20.94 -10.58
N GLY A 59 -10.68 -21.25 -9.98
CA GLY A 59 -11.87 -21.73 -10.70
C GLY A 59 -12.18 -23.19 -10.38
N ASN A 60 -12.82 -23.88 -11.32
CA ASN A 60 -13.27 -25.27 -11.15
C ASN A 60 -12.08 -26.22 -10.97
N LEU A 61 -12.16 -27.12 -9.98
CA LEU A 61 -11.06 -28.01 -9.61
C LEU A 61 -10.61 -28.93 -10.76
N ASP A 62 -11.57 -29.50 -11.50
CA ASP A 62 -11.26 -30.34 -12.66
C ASP A 62 -10.65 -29.53 -13.82
N ALA A 63 -11.07 -28.27 -14.00
CA ALA A 63 -10.48 -27.38 -15.00
C ALA A 63 -9.03 -27.00 -14.63
N ILE A 64 -8.73 -26.81 -13.34
CA ILE A 64 -7.38 -26.56 -12.83
C ILE A 64 -6.44 -27.75 -13.12
N ASP A 65 -6.97 -28.97 -13.10
CA ASP A 65 -6.25 -30.20 -13.45
C ASP A 65 -6.24 -30.53 -14.95
N GLY A 66 -6.99 -29.77 -15.76
CA GLY A 66 -7.08 -29.98 -17.20
C GLY A 66 -7.96 -31.16 -17.61
N ASN A 67 -8.85 -31.61 -16.72
CA ASN A 67 -9.75 -32.74 -16.96
C ASN A 67 -11.04 -32.35 -17.71
N ASN A 68 -11.41 -31.07 -17.69
CA ASN A 68 -12.60 -30.56 -18.36
C ASN A 68 -12.40 -29.11 -18.87
N ASN A 69 -13.46 -28.52 -19.44
CA ASN A 69 -13.51 -27.13 -19.90
C ASN A 69 -14.32 -26.23 -18.95
N GLY A 70 -14.28 -26.50 -17.65
CA GLY A 70 -14.91 -25.65 -16.63
C GLY A 70 -14.27 -24.26 -16.59
N TYR A 71 -14.90 -23.33 -15.85
CA TYR A 71 -14.34 -21.99 -15.69
C TYR A 71 -12.97 -22.06 -15.00
N LEU A 72 -11.98 -21.41 -15.59
CA LEU A 72 -10.61 -21.34 -15.11
C LEU A 72 -10.11 -19.91 -15.26
N GLU A 73 -9.56 -19.37 -14.20
CA GLU A 73 -8.85 -18.09 -14.24
C GLU A 73 -7.38 -18.33 -13.92
N GLN A 74 -6.50 -17.89 -14.82
CA GLN A 74 -5.06 -17.97 -14.64
C GLN A 74 -4.43 -16.58 -14.68
N ASN A 75 -3.72 -16.24 -13.61
CA ASN A 75 -2.94 -15.02 -13.48
C ASN A 75 -1.45 -15.37 -13.51
N ILE A 76 -0.75 -14.93 -14.55
CA ILE A 76 0.70 -15.10 -14.69
C ILE A 76 1.35 -13.73 -14.60
N SER A 77 2.35 -13.60 -13.74
CA SER A 77 3.03 -12.33 -13.53
C SER A 77 4.54 -12.48 -13.40
N ARG A 78 5.26 -11.63 -14.13
CA ARG A 78 6.73 -11.61 -14.16
C ARG A 78 7.21 -10.21 -13.80
N ARG A 79 8.00 -10.10 -12.74
CA ARG A 79 8.56 -8.84 -12.25
C ARG A 79 10.07 -8.91 -12.29
N LEU A 80 10.69 -7.89 -12.87
CA LEU A 80 12.14 -7.67 -12.81
C LEU A 80 12.38 -6.22 -12.45
N SER A 81 13.17 -5.95 -11.41
CA SER A 81 13.54 -4.58 -11.09
C SER A 81 15.01 -4.44 -10.73
N THR A 82 15.58 -3.30 -11.08
CA THR A 82 16.90 -2.86 -10.66
C THR A 82 16.76 -1.74 -9.64
N GLN A 83 17.72 -1.65 -8.73
CA GLN A 83 17.83 -0.58 -7.75
C GLN A 83 19.29 -0.15 -7.65
N ALA A 84 19.53 1.15 -7.68
CA ALA A 84 20.84 1.74 -7.49
C ALA A 84 20.73 2.88 -6.48
N VAL A 85 21.60 2.88 -5.48
CA VAL A 85 21.69 3.96 -4.51
C VAL A 85 23.13 4.35 -4.30
N TRP A 86 23.36 5.65 -4.32
CA TRP A 86 24.58 6.29 -3.92
C TRP A 86 24.29 7.19 -2.73
N ASP A 87 24.97 6.94 -1.63
CA ASP A 87 24.95 7.75 -0.43
C ASP A 87 26.37 8.25 -0.14
N THR A 88 26.52 9.55 0.11
CA THR A 88 27.81 10.12 0.50
C THR A 88 27.67 11.20 1.55
N GLN A 89 28.46 11.10 2.60
CA GLN A 89 28.61 12.12 3.62
C GLN A 89 29.57 13.21 3.11
N LEU A 90 29.05 14.43 2.96
CA LEU A 90 29.81 15.58 2.46
C LEU A 90 30.55 16.29 3.61
N THR A 91 29.86 16.45 4.73
CA THR A 91 30.41 16.99 5.99
C THR A 91 29.85 16.20 7.17
N ASP A 92 30.25 16.54 8.39
CA ASP A 92 29.68 15.92 9.59
C ASP A 92 28.18 16.20 9.74
N HIS A 93 27.65 17.20 9.02
CA HIS A 93 26.28 17.72 9.14
C HIS A 93 25.52 17.70 7.81
N SER A 94 26.07 17.07 6.77
CA SER A 94 25.42 17.02 5.47
C SER A 94 25.75 15.77 4.67
N SER A 95 24.77 15.32 3.90
CA SER A 95 24.87 14.15 3.03
C SER A 95 24.13 14.39 1.73
N PHE A 96 24.59 13.71 0.69
CA PHE A 96 23.94 13.66 -0.61
C PHE A 96 23.54 12.22 -0.90
N GLN A 97 22.35 12.04 -1.47
CA GLN A 97 21.86 10.74 -1.87
C GLN A 97 21.25 10.80 -3.26
N PHE A 98 21.63 9.84 -4.09
CA PHE A 98 21.03 9.59 -5.39
C PHE A 98 20.43 8.19 -5.41
N LYS A 99 19.21 8.07 -5.93
CA LYS A 99 18.48 6.81 -6.09
C LYS A 99 18.03 6.67 -7.52
N ASN A 100 18.09 5.45 -8.03
CA ASN A 100 17.46 5.06 -9.28
C ASN A 100 16.84 3.67 -9.14
N SER A 101 15.70 3.45 -9.77
CA SER A 101 15.14 2.13 -9.96
C SER A 101 14.41 2.03 -11.29
N VAL A 102 14.52 0.88 -11.93
CA VAL A 102 13.75 0.51 -13.12
C VAL A 102 13.01 -0.77 -12.80
N ALA A 103 11.69 -0.79 -13.00
CA ALA A 103 10.84 -1.95 -12.76
C ALA A 103 10.11 -2.30 -14.05
N TYR A 104 10.28 -3.56 -14.48
CA TYR A 104 9.53 -4.19 -15.55
C TYR A 104 8.52 -5.15 -14.96
N PHE A 105 7.28 -5.06 -15.43
CA PHE A 105 6.19 -5.93 -15.05
C PHE A 105 5.48 -6.43 -16.30
N ASN A 106 5.36 -7.75 -16.42
CA ASN A 106 4.54 -8.39 -17.44
C ASN A 106 3.42 -9.14 -16.73
N ARG A 107 2.18 -8.94 -17.19
CA ARG A 107 1.00 -9.62 -16.66
C ARG A 107 0.18 -10.25 -17.77
N GLU A 108 -0.35 -11.42 -17.46
CA GLU A 108 -1.32 -12.14 -18.28
C GLU A 108 -2.46 -12.60 -17.36
N LEU A 109 -3.68 -12.22 -17.69
CA LEU A 109 -4.93 -12.70 -17.11
C LEU A 109 -5.65 -13.49 -18.18
N LEU A 110 -5.79 -14.79 -17.97
CA LEU A 110 -6.37 -15.72 -18.92
C LEU A 110 -7.67 -16.27 -18.32
N ILE A 111 -8.79 -16.07 -19.01
CA ILE A 111 -10.09 -16.63 -18.66
C ILE A 111 -10.74 -17.26 -19.90
N PRO A 112 -11.85 -18.01 -19.78
CA PRO A 112 -12.49 -18.58 -20.95
C PRO A 112 -12.95 -17.48 -21.93
N ASN A 113 -12.48 -17.56 -23.17
CA ASN A 113 -12.79 -16.66 -24.29
C ASN A 113 -12.25 -15.22 -24.18
N MET A 114 -11.34 -14.92 -23.24
CA MET A 114 -10.70 -13.60 -23.16
C MET A 114 -9.32 -13.69 -22.49
N ASP A 115 -8.36 -12.99 -23.08
CA ASP A 115 -7.03 -12.78 -22.50
C ASP A 115 -6.79 -11.27 -22.33
N PHE A 116 -6.34 -10.86 -21.14
CA PHE A 116 -5.79 -9.53 -20.91
C PHE A 116 -4.30 -9.64 -20.64
N LYS A 117 -3.48 -9.03 -21.50
CA LYS A 117 -2.02 -9.13 -21.45
C LYS A 117 -1.40 -7.75 -21.61
N GLY A 118 -0.32 -7.49 -20.90
CA GLY A 118 0.38 -6.23 -21.05
C GLY A 118 1.69 -6.15 -20.30
N ASN A 119 2.49 -5.19 -20.72
CA ASN A 119 3.80 -4.90 -20.14
C ASN A 119 3.79 -3.49 -19.56
N GLN A 120 4.48 -3.32 -18.44
CA GLN A 120 4.68 -2.03 -17.81
C GLN A 120 6.15 -1.82 -17.46
N VAL A 121 6.68 -0.66 -17.82
CA VAL A 121 8.00 -0.19 -17.40
C VAL A 121 7.84 1.08 -16.58
N ASN A 122 8.27 1.00 -15.32
CA ASN A 122 8.30 2.13 -14.40
C ASN A 122 9.74 2.51 -14.10
N THR A 123 10.05 3.82 -14.11
CA THR A 123 11.34 4.33 -13.66
C THR A 123 11.15 5.37 -12.57
N PHE A 124 12.08 5.36 -11.61
CA PHE A 124 12.15 6.36 -10.56
C PHE A 124 13.61 6.80 -10.41
N THR A 125 13.83 8.10 -10.42
CA THR A 125 15.14 8.70 -10.15
C THR A 125 14.95 9.84 -9.16
N GLU A 126 15.80 9.91 -8.13
CA GLU A 126 15.76 10.97 -7.13
C GLU A 126 17.19 11.38 -6.77
N ALA A 127 17.40 12.69 -6.66
CA ALA A 127 18.58 13.25 -6.00
C ALA A 127 18.11 14.12 -4.83
N ASN A 128 18.69 13.91 -3.66
CA ASN A 128 18.40 14.72 -2.48
C ASN A 128 19.66 15.09 -1.71
N TYR A 129 19.58 16.23 -1.04
CA TYR A 129 20.59 16.76 -0.15
C TYR A 129 19.96 16.91 1.23
N LYS A 130 20.59 16.32 2.23
CA LYS A 130 20.21 16.45 3.63
C LYS A 130 21.27 17.27 4.35
N THR A 131 20.83 18.22 5.18
CA THR A 131 21.70 18.96 6.09
C THR A 131 21.01 19.15 7.42
N ASN A 132 21.79 19.20 8.49
CA ASN A 132 21.27 19.45 9.82
C ASN A 132 22.06 20.51 10.58
N SER A 133 21.41 21.04 11.61
CA SER A 133 21.93 21.97 12.60
C SER A 133 21.49 21.50 13.99
N THR A 134 21.76 22.29 15.03
CA THR A 134 21.42 21.90 16.41
C THR A 134 19.93 21.64 16.64
N LYS A 135 19.04 22.36 15.96
CA LYS A 135 17.59 22.28 16.17
C LYS A 135 16.80 21.94 14.91
N THR A 136 17.48 21.82 13.77
CA THR A 136 16.79 21.81 12.48
C THR A 136 17.44 20.85 11.51
N ASP A 137 16.62 19.97 10.94
CA ASP A 137 16.94 19.11 9.81
C ASP A 137 16.25 19.60 8.55
N TRP A 138 16.98 19.63 7.44
CA TRP A 138 16.46 19.93 6.11
C TRP A 138 16.76 18.79 5.15
N VAL A 139 15.79 18.48 4.30
CA VAL A 139 15.97 17.62 3.12
C VAL A 139 15.39 18.34 1.91
N VAL A 140 16.21 18.57 0.89
CA VAL A 140 15.80 19.17 -0.38
C VAL A 140 16.12 18.19 -1.49
N GLY A 141 15.21 18.00 -2.44
CA GLY A 141 15.44 17.07 -3.52
C GLY A 141 14.53 17.27 -4.72
N ALA A 142 14.82 16.51 -5.76
CA ALA A 142 14.01 16.41 -6.96
C ALA A 142 13.94 14.97 -7.44
N ASN A 143 12.83 14.62 -8.08
CA ASN A 143 12.60 13.29 -8.61
C ASN A 143 11.97 13.31 -10.01
N LEU A 144 12.20 12.24 -10.76
CA LEU A 144 11.55 11.92 -12.03
C LEU A 144 10.91 10.55 -11.90
N TYR A 145 9.62 10.46 -12.20
CA TYR A 145 8.87 9.22 -12.29
C TYR A 145 8.34 9.07 -13.70
N THR A 146 8.51 7.89 -14.31
CA THR A 146 7.91 7.56 -15.60
C THR A 146 7.19 6.23 -15.51
N SER A 147 6.03 6.12 -16.15
CA SER A 147 5.28 4.88 -16.33
C SER A 147 4.94 4.73 -17.81
N SER A 148 5.13 3.53 -18.34
CA SER A 148 4.70 3.13 -19.69
C SER A 148 4.03 1.78 -19.56
N PHE A 149 2.72 1.73 -19.73
CA PHE A 149 1.95 0.52 -19.90
C PHE A 149 1.60 0.37 -21.39
N ASP A 150 1.89 -0.80 -21.94
CA ASP A 150 1.59 -1.17 -23.31
C ASP A 150 0.76 -2.47 -23.27
N GLU A 151 -0.46 -2.44 -23.80
CA GLU A 151 -1.37 -3.60 -23.81
C GLU A 151 -1.09 -4.50 -25.03
N GLU A 152 -0.98 -5.82 -24.80
CA GLU A 152 -0.75 -6.79 -25.87
C GLU A 152 -2.08 -7.25 -26.51
N VAL A 153 -2.70 -6.38 -27.31
CA VAL A 153 -3.93 -6.68 -28.04
C VAL A 153 -3.85 -6.21 -29.49
N SER A 154 -4.56 -6.87 -30.41
CA SER A 154 -4.51 -6.54 -31.85
C SER A 154 -5.39 -5.35 -32.25
N ILE A 155 -6.36 -4.97 -31.42
CA ILE A 155 -7.31 -3.88 -31.68
C ILE A 155 -7.60 -3.13 -30.38
N ASN A 156 -7.68 -1.80 -30.45
CA ASN A 156 -8.03 -0.90 -29.34
C ASN A 156 -7.12 -1.04 -28.10
N GLU A 157 -5.80 -0.92 -28.29
CA GLU A 157 -4.81 -0.88 -27.22
C GLU A 157 -5.11 0.26 -26.23
N ARG A 158 -5.08 -0.05 -24.92
CA ARG A 158 -5.33 0.92 -23.83
C ARG A 158 -4.02 1.37 -23.19
N ASP A 159 -3.06 1.73 -24.04
CA ASP A 159 -1.73 2.17 -23.63
C ASP A 159 -1.78 3.42 -22.75
N GLN A 160 -0.94 3.45 -21.72
CA GLN A 160 -0.85 4.60 -20.82
C GLN A 160 0.61 4.97 -20.59
N LYS A 161 0.94 6.23 -20.87
CA LYS A 161 2.28 6.81 -20.71
C LYS A 161 2.17 8.08 -19.89
N ASP A 162 2.91 8.11 -18.79
CA ASP A 162 2.90 9.21 -17.83
C ASP A 162 4.32 9.56 -17.41
N THR A 163 4.60 10.85 -17.32
CA THR A 163 5.85 11.39 -16.78
C THR A 163 5.54 12.42 -15.73
N THR A 164 6.15 12.28 -14.55
CA THR A 164 6.03 13.22 -13.44
C THR A 164 7.40 13.71 -12.99
N ILE A 165 7.58 15.03 -12.98
CA ILE A 165 8.78 15.69 -12.47
C ILE A 165 8.42 16.37 -11.16
N GLY A 166 9.13 16.04 -10.09
CA GLY A 166 8.89 16.55 -8.75
C GLY A 166 10.08 17.30 -8.17
N ALA A 167 9.80 18.32 -7.36
CA ALA A 167 10.76 18.94 -6.47
C ALA A 167 10.15 19.07 -5.08
N PHE A 168 10.98 18.92 -4.04
CA PHE A 168 10.50 18.98 -2.67
C PHE A 168 11.52 19.56 -1.70
N VAL A 169 10.99 20.11 -0.60
CA VAL A 169 11.72 20.50 0.59
C VAL A 169 10.96 20.00 1.81
N ASN A 170 11.67 19.41 2.76
CA ASN A 170 11.16 19.00 4.06
C ASN A 170 12.01 19.61 5.16
N ASN A 171 11.37 19.98 6.26
CA ASN A 171 11.98 20.56 7.44
C ASN A 171 11.43 19.91 8.70
N ILE A 172 12.32 19.64 9.66
CA ILE A 172 11.96 19.29 11.03
C ILE A 172 12.70 20.28 11.92
N THR A 173 11.97 21.00 12.78
CA THR A 173 12.53 22.00 13.66
C THR A 173 12.01 21.84 15.09
N ASP A 174 12.93 21.75 16.05
CA ASP A 174 12.63 21.82 17.47
C ASP A 174 12.35 23.29 17.85
N LEU A 175 11.08 23.68 17.89
CA LEU A 175 10.65 25.03 18.29
C LEU A 175 11.00 25.29 19.76
N TYR A 176 10.71 24.30 20.59
CA TYR A 176 11.01 24.22 22.03
C TYR A 176 11.31 22.77 22.39
N ASP A 177 11.80 22.50 23.61
CA ASP A 177 12.19 21.15 24.04
C ASP A 177 11.03 20.13 23.94
N ASN A 178 9.79 20.61 24.00
CA ASN A 178 8.56 19.82 23.94
C ASN A 178 7.75 20.02 22.65
N TRP A 179 8.18 20.87 21.72
CA TRP A 179 7.43 21.18 20.49
C TRP A 179 8.31 21.03 19.25
N ILE A 180 7.91 20.11 18.38
CA ILE A 180 8.62 19.78 17.14
C ILE A 180 7.69 20.09 15.97
N LEU A 181 8.13 20.95 15.07
CA LEU A 181 7.40 21.31 13.85
C LEU A 181 8.01 20.58 12.66
N GLU A 182 7.18 19.79 11.97
CA GLU A 182 7.52 19.13 10.71
C GLU A 182 6.78 19.84 9.58
N THR A 183 7.48 20.36 8.57
CA THR A 183 6.86 20.97 7.39
C THR A 183 7.44 20.41 6.11
N GLY A 184 6.66 20.44 5.05
CA GLY A 184 7.13 20.05 3.74
C GLY A 184 6.33 20.73 2.64
N LEU A 185 7.00 20.95 1.51
CA LEU A 185 6.39 21.40 0.28
C LEU A 185 6.93 20.56 -0.85
N ARG A 186 6.02 19.95 -1.62
CA ARG A 186 6.33 19.22 -2.85
C ARG A 186 5.56 19.85 -4.00
N THR A 187 6.20 20.00 -5.14
CA THR A 187 5.51 20.38 -6.39
C THR A 187 5.80 19.34 -7.45
N ASP A 188 4.74 18.76 -8.00
CA ASP A 188 4.82 17.77 -9.07
C ASP A 188 4.20 18.32 -10.35
N PHE A 189 4.88 18.12 -11.46
CA PHE A 189 4.38 18.39 -12.80
C PHE A 189 4.18 17.06 -13.50
N THR A 190 2.94 16.72 -13.81
CA THR A 190 2.61 15.48 -14.52
C THR A 190 2.05 15.82 -15.90
N THR A 191 2.55 15.12 -16.92
CA THR A 191 2.10 15.26 -18.30
C THR A 191 0.63 14.85 -18.41
N ASP A 192 -0.17 15.61 -19.15
CA ASP A 192 -1.57 15.32 -19.50
C ASP A 192 -2.62 15.42 -18.37
N TRP A 193 -2.23 15.62 -17.10
CA TRP A 193 -3.14 15.52 -15.96
C TRP A 193 -3.42 16.83 -15.20
N GLY A 194 -3.54 17.95 -15.91
CA GLY A 194 -3.94 19.23 -15.28
C GLY A 194 -2.79 20.07 -14.69
N GLY A 195 -1.53 19.70 -14.95
CA GLY A 195 -0.37 20.57 -14.75
C GLY A 195 0.36 20.37 -13.41
N ALA A 196 0.48 21.45 -12.63
CA ALA A 196 1.33 21.50 -11.44
C ALA A 196 0.53 21.27 -10.15
N PHE A 197 0.91 20.26 -9.37
CA PHE A 197 0.34 19.94 -8.06
C PHE A 197 1.23 20.49 -6.96
N VAL A 198 0.76 21.50 -6.23
CA VAL A 198 1.47 22.07 -5.08
C VAL A 198 0.93 21.43 -3.80
N LEU A 199 1.79 20.70 -3.09
CA LEU A 199 1.44 19.77 -2.02
C LEU A 199 2.15 20.17 -0.71
N PRO A 200 1.63 21.17 0.01
CA PRO A 200 2.12 21.49 1.34
C PRO A 200 1.68 20.42 2.34
N ARG A 201 2.53 20.17 3.34
CA ARG A 201 2.19 19.41 4.54
C ARG A 201 2.77 20.08 5.78
N ALA A 202 2.07 19.96 6.90
CA ALA A 202 2.55 20.42 8.19
C ALA A 202 2.10 19.44 9.28
N SER A 203 2.93 19.28 10.30
CA SER A 203 2.65 18.45 11.47
C SER A 203 3.33 19.07 12.68
N LEU A 204 2.60 19.17 13.78
CA LEU A 204 3.09 19.70 15.04
C LEU A 204 3.02 18.59 16.09
N LEU A 205 4.18 18.20 16.58
CA LEU A 205 4.35 17.16 17.58
C LEU A 205 4.68 17.79 18.94
N TYR A 206 3.84 17.51 19.92
CA TYR A 206 4.07 17.80 21.32
C TYR A 206 4.61 16.57 22.05
N LYS A 207 5.66 16.76 22.85
CA LYS A 207 6.23 15.74 23.74
C LYS A 207 6.29 16.27 25.16
N SER A 208 5.61 15.63 26.10
CA SER A 208 5.79 15.92 27.51
C SER A 208 7.04 15.22 28.08
N ASP A 209 7.52 15.65 29.25
CA ASP A 209 8.59 14.97 30.00
C ASP A 209 8.18 13.56 30.49
N GLY A 210 6.89 13.22 30.38
CA GLY A 210 6.35 11.91 30.69
C GLY A 210 6.28 10.98 29.48
N ARG A 211 5.26 10.12 29.47
CA ARG A 211 4.98 9.18 28.38
C ARG A 211 3.79 9.62 27.54
N PHE A 212 3.57 10.93 27.44
CA PHE A 212 2.51 11.51 26.61
C PHE A 212 3.11 12.23 25.41
N THR A 213 2.63 11.91 24.21
CA THR A 213 2.88 12.65 22.98
C THR A 213 1.56 12.90 22.25
N SER A 214 1.49 14.00 21.50
CA SER A 214 0.36 14.27 20.62
C SER A 214 0.83 14.93 19.34
N ARG A 215 0.25 14.55 18.22
CA ARG A 215 0.59 15.12 16.92
C ARG A 215 -0.66 15.52 16.18
N LEU A 216 -0.67 16.77 15.70
CA LEU A 216 -1.67 17.31 14.79
C LEU A 216 -1.00 17.51 13.43
N GLY A 217 -1.50 16.86 12.39
CA GLY A 217 -0.94 16.96 11.05
C GLY A 217 -2.00 17.15 9.97
N GLY A 218 -1.56 17.62 8.81
CA GLY A 218 -2.38 17.71 7.62
C GLY A 218 -1.55 17.98 6.37
N GLY A 219 -2.16 17.72 5.22
CA GLY A 219 -1.50 17.92 3.94
C GLY A 219 -2.42 17.66 2.76
N LEU A 220 -1.92 18.00 1.58
CA LEU A 220 -2.59 17.75 0.31
C LEU A 220 -1.96 16.55 -0.40
N GLY A 221 -2.76 15.86 -1.21
CA GLY A 221 -2.32 14.78 -2.08
C GLY A 221 -3.03 14.85 -3.42
N TYR A 222 -2.56 14.03 -4.37
CA TYR A 222 -3.21 13.85 -5.65
C TYR A 222 -2.96 12.44 -6.19
N LYS A 223 -3.76 12.02 -7.15
CA LYS A 223 -3.60 10.76 -7.88
C LYS A 223 -4.01 10.98 -9.34
N ILE A 224 -3.13 10.61 -10.27
CA ILE A 224 -3.46 10.61 -11.70
C ILE A 224 -4.37 9.42 -12.03
N PRO A 225 -5.26 9.53 -13.04
CA PRO A 225 -6.07 8.41 -13.49
C PRO A 225 -5.21 7.21 -13.92
N ASP A 226 -5.71 6.01 -13.66
CA ASP A 226 -5.01 4.75 -13.92
C ASP A 226 -6.01 3.69 -14.39
N LEU A 227 -5.66 2.94 -15.45
CA LEU A 227 -6.49 1.85 -15.98
C LEU A 227 -6.71 0.75 -14.94
N PHE A 228 -5.76 0.56 -14.01
CA PHE A 228 -5.79 -0.50 -13.01
C PHE A 228 -6.59 -0.11 -11.76
N THR A 229 -7.91 0.05 -11.93
CA THR A 229 -8.85 0.27 -10.83
C THR A 229 -9.45 -1.04 -10.31
N GLU A 230 -9.93 -1.03 -9.06
CA GLU A 230 -10.67 -2.16 -8.47
C GLU A 230 -11.91 -2.53 -9.30
N ASP A 231 -12.64 -1.52 -9.80
CA ASP A 231 -13.81 -1.72 -10.65
C ASP A 231 -13.46 -2.38 -12.00
N ALA A 232 -12.31 -2.02 -12.59
CA ALA A 232 -11.84 -2.62 -13.83
C ALA A 232 -11.34 -4.07 -13.64
N GLU A 233 -10.59 -4.34 -12.55
CA GLU A 233 -10.16 -5.70 -12.19
C GLU A 233 -11.38 -6.60 -11.94
N ARG A 234 -12.45 -6.11 -11.29
CA ARG A 234 -13.72 -6.87 -11.11
C ARG A 234 -14.34 -7.31 -12.44
N LEU A 235 -14.18 -6.51 -13.49
CA LEU A 235 -14.65 -6.82 -14.84
C LEU A 235 -13.63 -7.64 -15.64
N ASN A 236 -12.52 -8.08 -15.04
CA ASN A 236 -11.39 -8.69 -15.75
C ASN A 236 -10.89 -7.81 -16.91
N PHE A 237 -11.04 -6.48 -16.79
CA PHE A 237 -10.79 -5.49 -17.86
C PHE A 237 -11.65 -5.67 -19.13
N GLN A 238 -12.72 -6.45 -19.09
CA GLN A 238 -13.62 -6.63 -20.23
C GLN A 238 -14.42 -5.37 -20.51
N ASN A 239 -14.47 -4.99 -21.79
CA ASN A 239 -15.24 -3.84 -22.28
C ASN A 239 -14.91 -2.51 -21.58
N VAL A 240 -13.78 -2.41 -20.88
CA VAL A 240 -13.28 -1.18 -20.27
C VAL A 240 -12.56 -0.37 -21.34
N MET A 241 -12.98 0.88 -21.55
CA MET A 241 -12.39 1.78 -22.53
C MET A 241 -11.04 2.32 -22.06
N ALA A 242 -10.23 2.81 -23.01
CA ALA A 242 -9.02 3.55 -22.70
C ALA A 242 -9.35 4.82 -21.89
N ILE A 243 -8.37 5.28 -21.12
CA ILE A 243 -8.45 6.53 -20.40
C ILE A 243 -8.44 7.71 -21.38
N ASP A 244 -9.44 8.59 -21.28
CA ASP A 244 -9.49 9.83 -22.06
C ASP A 244 -8.86 10.97 -21.28
N LYS A 245 -7.66 11.38 -21.70
CA LYS A 245 -6.88 12.46 -21.11
C LYS A 245 -7.49 13.85 -21.32
N ASN A 246 -8.46 14.01 -22.22
CA ASN A 246 -9.11 15.29 -22.48
C ASN A 246 -10.34 15.53 -21.59
N GLU A 247 -10.96 14.44 -21.13
CA GLU A 247 -12.19 14.49 -20.33
C GLU A 247 -11.92 14.32 -18.82
N LEU A 248 -10.83 13.64 -18.47
CA LEU A 248 -10.48 13.34 -17.08
C LEU A 248 -9.50 14.35 -16.48
N VAL A 249 -9.67 14.60 -15.19
CA VAL A 249 -8.70 15.33 -14.35
C VAL A 249 -8.14 14.43 -13.26
N ALA A 250 -7.00 14.82 -12.69
CA ALA A 250 -6.44 14.11 -11.55
C ALA A 250 -7.31 14.27 -10.29
N GLU A 251 -7.38 13.21 -9.50
CA GLU A 251 -7.97 13.21 -8.17
C GLU A 251 -7.10 14.06 -7.24
N THR A 252 -7.72 14.84 -6.35
CA THR A 252 -7.00 15.59 -5.29
C THR A 252 -7.53 15.22 -3.92
N SER A 253 -6.69 15.28 -2.90
CA SER A 253 -7.08 14.93 -1.53
C SER A 253 -6.60 15.95 -0.51
N TYR A 254 -7.39 16.08 0.55
CA TYR A 254 -7.18 16.96 1.68
C TYR A 254 -7.25 16.11 2.95
N GLY A 255 -6.14 15.99 3.65
CA GLY A 255 -6.01 15.14 4.83
C GLY A 255 -5.71 15.93 6.10
N MET A 256 -6.32 15.52 7.21
CA MET A 256 -5.98 15.95 8.57
C MET A 256 -5.95 14.75 9.51
N ASN A 257 -5.05 14.78 10.48
CA ASN A 257 -4.97 13.78 11.54
C ASN A 257 -4.62 14.41 12.89
N LEU A 258 -5.07 13.76 13.95
CA LEU A 258 -4.74 14.09 15.33
C LEU A 258 -4.54 12.79 16.09
N ASP A 259 -3.36 12.60 16.66
CA ASP A 259 -3.07 11.46 17.52
C ASP A 259 -2.66 11.86 18.94
N PHE A 260 -2.93 10.94 19.85
CA PHE A 260 -2.55 10.99 21.25
C PHE A 260 -1.95 9.64 21.64
N ASP A 261 -0.67 9.64 22.00
CA ASP A 261 -0.02 8.51 22.63
C ASP A 261 0.12 8.76 24.12
N TYR A 262 -0.28 7.78 24.92
CA TYR A 262 -0.10 7.80 26.36
C TYR A 262 0.37 6.45 26.88
N GLY A 263 1.42 6.44 27.70
CA GLY A 263 1.90 5.24 28.36
C GLY A 263 2.06 5.42 29.87
N PHE A 264 1.91 4.34 30.62
CA PHE A 264 2.28 4.32 32.03
C PHE A 264 2.59 2.89 32.50
N ALA A 265 3.29 2.77 33.62
CA ALA A 265 3.46 1.49 34.31
C ALA A 265 2.26 1.30 35.24
N ILE A 266 1.45 0.25 35.01
CA ILE A 266 0.36 -0.13 35.93
C ILE A 266 0.97 -0.68 37.23
N THR A 267 2.05 -1.47 37.09
CA THR A 267 2.91 -1.97 38.17
C THR A 267 4.36 -1.98 37.69
N ASP A 268 5.32 -2.34 38.55
CA ASP A 268 6.74 -2.48 38.17
C ASP A 268 6.99 -3.48 37.02
N GLN A 269 6.05 -4.40 36.77
CA GLN A 269 6.18 -5.44 35.74
C GLN A 269 5.20 -5.28 34.58
N ILE A 270 4.15 -4.47 34.73
CA ILE A 270 3.09 -4.30 33.73
C ILE A 270 3.15 -2.89 33.16
N ASN A 271 3.51 -2.79 31.90
CA ASN A 271 3.44 -1.54 31.14
C ASN A 271 2.17 -1.52 30.29
N PHE A 272 1.58 -0.34 30.19
CA PHE A 272 0.45 -0.02 29.35
C PHE A 272 0.82 1.13 28.42
N SER A 273 0.37 1.04 27.17
CA SER A 273 0.33 2.18 26.26
C SER A 273 -0.94 2.15 25.42
N ILE A 274 -1.46 3.34 25.14
CA ILE A 274 -2.58 3.57 24.24
C ILE A 274 -2.19 4.65 23.23
N ASN A 275 -2.52 4.40 21.97
CA ASN A 275 -2.54 5.39 20.91
C ASN A 275 -3.99 5.57 20.46
N GLN A 276 -4.44 6.81 20.37
CA GLN A 276 -5.73 7.17 19.79
C GLN A 276 -5.49 8.13 18.63
N LEU A 277 -5.80 7.67 17.42
CA LEU A 277 -5.77 8.46 16.20
C LEU A 277 -7.20 8.88 15.81
N PHE A 278 -7.33 10.10 15.30
CA PHE A 278 -8.48 10.60 14.56
C PHE A 278 -8.02 11.07 13.20
N TYR A 279 -8.78 10.80 12.16
CA TYR A 279 -8.44 11.23 10.80
C TYR A 279 -9.65 11.73 10.03
N LEU A 280 -9.36 12.58 9.06
CA LEU A 280 -10.30 13.14 8.11
C LEU A 280 -9.62 13.25 6.74
N THR A 281 -10.27 12.74 5.71
CA THR A 281 -9.82 12.84 4.32
C THR A 281 -11.01 13.18 3.43
N ALA A 282 -10.86 14.23 2.63
CA ALA A 282 -11.77 14.52 1.52
C ALA A 282 -11.05 14.25 0.20
N ILE A 283 -11.66 13.47 -0.67
CA ILE A 283 -11.14 13.13 -2.01
C ILE A 283 -12.05 13.77 -3.04
N ASP A 284 -11.50 14.65 -3.86
CA ASP A 284 -12.18 15.36 -4.94
C ASP A 284 -11.85 14.73 -6.30
N ASN A 285 -12.79 14.80 -7.24
CA ASN A 285 -12.65 14.25 -8.60
C ASN A 285 -12.21 12.78 -8.61
N GLY A 286 -12.70 11.96 -7.66
CA GLY A 286 -12.35 10.54 -7.59
C GLY A 286 -12.66 9.80 -8.90
N LEU A 287 -11.77 8.92 -9.34
CA LEU A 287 -11.95 8.19 -10.61
C LEU A 287 -13.02 7.09 -10.45
N LEU A 288 -14.05 7.13 -11.29
CA LEU A 288 -15.16 6.18 -11.33
C LEU A 288 -15.17 5.43 -12.67
N LEU A 289 -15.60 4.18 -12.67
CA LEU A 289 -15.86 3.39 -13.87
C LEU A 289 -17.37 3.18 -14.04
N ASN A 290 -17.94 3.77 -15.08
CA ASN A 290 -19.38 3.79 -15.33
C ASN A 290 -19.71 3.16 -16.69
N SER A 291 -20.96 2.73 -16.90
CA SER A 291 -21.41 2.32 -18.23
C SER A 291 -21.35 3.49 -19.21
N SER A 292 -20.82 3.27 -20.40
CA SER A 292 -20.64 4.31 -21.40
C SER A 292 -21.99 4.82 -21.93
N ALA A 293 -22.15 6.14 -21.97
CA ALA A 293 -23.33 6.78 -22.54
C ALA A 293 -23.33 6.73 -24.08
N THR A 294 -22.15 6.62 -24.69
CA THR A 294 -21.96 6.72 -26.15
C THR A 294 -21.72 5.37 -26.82
N SER A 295 -21.22 4.37 -26.07
CA SER A 295 -20.90 3.04 -26.56
C SER A 295 -21.60 1.96 -25.73
N PRO A 296 -22.84 1.56 -26.08
CA PRO A 296 -23.61 0.59 -25.31
C PRO A 296 -22.84 -0.72 -25.07
N GLY A 297 -22.77 -1.16 -23.80
CA GLY A 297 -22.05 -2.37 -23.39
C GLY A 297 -20.57 -2.15 -23.04
N MET A 298 -20.03 -0.94 -23.26
CA MET A 298 -18.69 -0.54 -22.81
C MET A 298 -18.76 0.19 -21.47
N PHE A 299 -17.62 0.23 -20.77
CA PHE A 299 -17.41 1.00 -19.54
C PHE A 299 -16.39 2.10 -19.79
N GLU A 300 -16.68 3.31 -19.32
CA GLU A 300 -15.83 4.48 -19.48
C GLU A 300 -15.52 5.11 -18.13
N TYR A 301 -14.33 5.70 -18.03
CA TYR A 301 -13.89 6.40 -16.84
C TYR A 301 -14.49 7.81 -16.78
N SER A 302 -14.82 8.26 -15.58
CA SER A 302 -15.31 9.62 -15.30
C SER A 302 -14.87 10.08 -13.91
N ASN A 303 -14.77 11.38 -13.68
CA ASN A 303 -14.54 11.91 -12.34
C ASN A 303 -15.86 12.00 -11.55
N ALA A 304 -15.82 11.66 -10.26
CA ALA A 304 -16.91 11.86 -9.32
C ALA A 304 -17.29 13.34 -9.24
N THR A 305 -18.58 13.63 -9.14
CA THR A 305 -19.11 15.00 -9.15
C THR A 305 -19.04 15.71 -7.80
N ASP A 306 -18.72 14.99 -6.73
CA ASP A 306 -18.58 15.49 -5.36
C ASP A 306 -17.60 14.60 -4.58
N PHE A 307 -17.26 15.01 -3.36
CA PHE A 307 -16.24 14.38 -2.54
C PHE A 307 -16.58 12.94 -2.13
N THR A 308 -15.57 12.07 -2.14
CA THR A 308 -15.55 10.93 -1.21
C THR A 308 -14.99 11.40 0.12
N PHE A 309 -15.76 11.26 1.18
CA PHE A 309 -15.39 11.76 2.51
C PHE A 309 -15.14 10.62 3.47
N SER A 310 -13.89 10.46 3.92
CA SER A 310 -13.49 9.43 4.87
C SER A 310 -13.09 10.04 6.20
N ARG A 311 -13.74 9.62 7.29
CA ARG A 311 -13.41 10.03 8.64
C ARG A 311 -13.42 8.83 9.57
N GLY A 312 -12.61 8.89 10.61
CA GLY A 312 -12.52 7.74 11.49
C GLY A 312 -11.66 7.96 12.70
N ALA A 313 -11.54 6.87 13.46
CA ALA A 313 -10.76 6.80 14.66
C ALA A 313 -10.12 5.43 14.78
N GLU A 314 -8.86 5.39 15.20
CA GLU A 314 -8.14 4.14 15.47
C GLU A 314 -7.61 4.16 16.90
N THR A 315 -7.89 3.10 17.65
CA THR A 315 -7.40 2.91 19.00
C THR A 315 -6.46 1.71 19.01
N ASN A 316 -5.23 1.89 19.44
CA ASN A 316 -4.24 0.83 19.60
C ASN A 316 -3.79 0.78 21.06
N ILE A 317 -4.05 -0.33 21.74
CA ILE A 317 -3.67 -0.56 23.13
C ILE A 317 -2.64 -1.69 23.17
N LYS A 318 -1.65 -1.53 24.04
CA LYS A 318 -0.64 -2.55 24.30
C LYS A 318 -0.45 -2.71 25.80
N PHE A 319 -0.56 -3.94 26.26
CA PHE A 319 -0.08 -4.39 27.56
C PHE A 319 1.22 -5.15 27.39
N SER A 320 2.17 -4.99 28.30
CA SER A 320 3.42 -5.75 28.32
C SER A 320 3.71 -6.22 29.72
N TYR A 321 3.89 -7.54 29.88
CA TYR A 321 4.20 -8.21 31.13
C TYR A 321 5.28 -9.27 30.87
N LYS A 322 6.54 -8.99 31.27
CA LYS A 322 7.69 -9.86 30.97
C LYS A 322 7.72 -10.22 29.47
N ASP A 323 7.70 -11.51 29.15
CA ASP A 323 7.71 -12.06 27.78
C ASP A 323 6.33 -11.99 27.09
N PHE A 324 5.28 -11.59 27.81
CA PHE A 324 3.93 -11.46 27.26
C PHE A 324 3.65 -10.04 26.76
N LYS A 325 3.05 -9.97 25.58
CA LYS A 325 2.51 -8.74 24.99
C LYS A 325 1.07 -9.02 24.58
N TRP A 326 0.17 -8.09 24.89
CA TRP A 326 -1.20 -8.16 24.41
C TRP A 326 -1.53 -6.86 23.70
N PHE A 327 -1.88 -6.98 22.44
CA PHE A 327 -2.29 -5.88 21.58
C PHE A 327 -3.79 -5.94 21.37
N LEU A 328 -4.45 -4.80 21.49
CA LEU A 328 -5.84 -4.61 21.12
C LEU A 328 -5.91 -3.44 20.14
N ASN A 329 -6.58 -3.64 19.02
CA ASN A 329 -6.78 -2.59 18.03
C ASN A 329 -8.27 -2.47 17.69
N TYR A 330 -8.72 -1.25 17.43
CA TYR A 330 -10.06 -0.97 16.95
C TYR A 330 -10.00 0.16 15.93
N ALA A 331 -10.70 0.00 14.81
CA ALA A 331 -10.82 1.00 13.77
C ALA A 331 -12.30 1.27 13.47
N LEU A 332 -12.67 2.55 13.54
CA LEU A 332 -13.94 3.08 13.06
C LEU A 332 -13.67 3.78 11.72
N ILE A 333 -14.28 3.30 10.65
CA ILE A 333 -14.07 3.79 9.28
C ILE A 333 -15.41 4.25 8.69
N ASP A 334 -15.65 5.55 8.63
CA ASP A 334 -16.85 6.15 8.03
C ASP A 334 -16.45 6.80 6.70
N THR A 335 -16.61 6.07 5.59
CA THR A 335 -16.25 6.52 4.25
C THR A 335 -17.52 6.68 3.43
N GLN A 336 -17.93 7.92 3.20
CA GLN A 336 -19.18 8.26 2.52
C GLN A 336 -18.92 8.70 1.08
N LEU A 337 -19.76 8.22 0.15
CA LEU A 337 -19.76 8.60 -1.26
C LEU A 337 -20.75 9.75 -1.46
N ASN A 338 -20.32 11.01 -1.27
CA ASN A 338 -21.27 12.15 -1.29
C ASN A 338 -21.81 12.45 -2.69
N TYR A 339 -21.17 11.96 -3.74
CA TYR A 339 -21.65 12.06 -5.11
C TYR A 339 -22.86 11.14 -5.41
N LEU A 340 -23.30 10.34 -4.43
CA LEU A 340 -24.50 9.51 -4.51
C LEU A 340 -25.55 9.95 -3.50
N ASP A 341 -26.83 9.84 -3.86
CA ASP A 341 -27.94 10.18 -2.99
C ASP A 341 -27.90 9.37 -1.67
N GLY A 342 -28.07 10.09 -0.56
CA GLY A 342 -28.06 9.49 0.78
C GLY A 342 -26.66 9.24 1.36
N ASN A 343 -25.59 9.60 0.64
CA ASN A 343 -24.18 9.50 1.07
C ASN A 343 -23.85 8.09 1.63
N PRO A 344 -24.07 7.02 0.84
CA PRO A 344 -23.85 5.66 1.30
C PRO A 344 -22.40 5.44 1.70
N GLN A 345 -22.19 4.48 2.60
CA GLN A 345 -20.85 3.96 2.91
C GLN A 345 -20.23 3.39 1.64
N LYS A 346 -18.93 3.58 1.43
CA LYS A 346 -18.20 2.97 0.32
C LYS A 346 -18.34 1.44 0.38
N PRO A 347 -18.70 0.77 -0.73
CA PRO A 347 -18.75 -0.68 -0.78
C PRO A 347 -17.44 -1.34 -0.33
N LEU A 348 -17.54 -2.56 0.20
CA LEU A 348 -16.43 -3.37 0.72
C LEU A 348 -15.60 -2.68 1.83
N THR A 349 -16.13 -1.63 2.47
CA THR A 349 -15.45 -0.91 3.54
C THR A 349 -16.17 -1.12 4.87
N ALA A 350 -15.65 -2.02 5.70
CA ALA A 350 -16.24 -2.37 6.99
C ALA A 350 -16.10 -1.19 7.95
N LYS A 351 -17.22 -0.72 8.51
CA LYS A 351 -17.23 0.45 9.40
C LYS A 351 -16.56 0.19 10.74
N HIS A 352 -16.60 -1.04 11.21
CA HIS A 352 -16.03 -1.44 12.49
C HIS A 352 -15.09 -2.63 12.26
N ASN A 353 -13.83 -2.47 12.66
CA ASN A 353 -12.86 -3.55 12.68
C ASN A 353 -12.20 -3.59 14.06
N ALA A 354 -11.93 -4.78 14.57
CA ALA A 354 -11.24 -4.95 15.84
C ALA A 354 -10.22 -6.09 15.74
N GLY A 355 -9.17 -6.02 16.54
CA GLY A 355 -8.16 -7.07 16.62
C GLY A 355 -7.65 -7.25 18.03
N SER A 356 -7.27 -8.48 18.33
CA SER A 356 -6.60 -8.86 19.57
C SER A 356 -5.49 -9.82 19.24
N VAL A 357 -4.26 -9.49 19.65
CA VAL A 357 -3.09 -10.35 19.47
C VAL A 357 -2.42 -10.56 20.82
N ILE A 358 -2.42 -11.80 21.29
CA ILE A 358 -1.66 -12.20 22.47
C ILE A 358 -0.40 -12.89 21.99
N MET A 359 0.75 -12.37 22.41
CA MET A 359 2.05 -12.90 22.04
C MET A 359 2.85 -13.24 23.29
N TYR A 360 3.46 -14.41 23.29
CA TYR A 360 4.55 -14.79 24.17
C TYR A 360 5.83 -14.84 23.35
N GLU A 361 6.81 -14.00 23.70
CA GLU A 361 8.08 -13.92 22.99
C GLU A 361 9.24 -13.93 23.99
N ASN A 362 10.11 -14.92 23.85
CA ASN A 362 11.42 -14.94 24.49
C ASN A 362 12.49 -15.38 23.48
N GLU A 363 13.72 -15.60 23.95
CA GLU A 363 14.84 -16.01 23.09
C GLU A 363 14.56 -17.29 22.29
N LYS A 364 13.80 -18.23 22.87
CA LYS A 364 13.58 -19.57 22.31
C LYS A 364 12.26 -19.72 21.58
N TRP A 365 11.22 -19.04 22.03
CA TRP A 365 9.85 -19.25 21.58
C TRP A 365 9.19 -17.94 21.19
N ARG A 366 8.42 -17.99 20.11
CA ARG A 366 7.45 -16.96 19.76
C ARG A 366 6.13 -17.65 19.48
N ILE A 367 5.15 -17.39 20.31
CA ILE A 367 3.81 -17.95 20.19
C ILE A 367 2.86 -16.76 20.11
N GLY A 368 2.10 -16.66 19.03
CA GLY A 368 1.13 -15.61 18.81
C GLY A 368 -0.24 -16.21 18.54
N TYR A 369 -1.26 -15.73 19.24
CA TYR A 369 -2.65 -16.02 18.91
C TYR A 369 -3.34 -14.71 18.55
N GLU A 370 -3.94 -14.67 17.36
CA GLU A 370 -4.60 -13.49 16.83
C GLU A 370 -6.08 -13.75 16.55
N THR A 371 -6.87 -12.70 16.76
CA THR A 371 -8.30 -12.66 16.53
C THR A 371 -8.65 -11.34 15.89
N TYR A 372 -9.20 -11.35 14.68
CA TYR A 372 -9.64 -10.16 13.96
C TYR A 372 -11.13 -10.25 13.69
N TYR A 373 -11.86 -9.20 14.05
CA TYR A 373 -13.26 -9.00 13.72
C TYR A 373 -13.36 -7.99 12.57
N THR A 374 -14.06 -8.39 11.52
CA THR A 374 -14.44 -7.53 10.40
C THR A 374 -15.95 -7.37 10.43
N GLY A 375 -16.42 -6.14 10.62
CA GLY A 375 -17.84 -5.83 10.60
C GLY A 375 -18.46 -5.93 9.21
N LYS A 376 -19.79 -5.83 9.16
CA LYS A 376 -20.56 -5.84 7.91
C LYS A 376 -20.07 -4.77 6.93
N GLN A 377 -20.16 -5.10 5.65
CA GLN A 377 -19.78 -4.24 4.53
C GLN A 377 -20.96 -4.10 3.58
N LEU A 378 -21.19 -2.89 3.07
CA LEU A 378 -22.07 -2.71 1.92
C LEU A 378 -21.45 -3.40 0.71
N LEU A 379 -22.24 -4.18 -0.02
CA LEU A 379 -21.84 -4.81 -1.28
C LEU A 379 -22.26 -3.94 -2.46
N PHE A 380 -21.69 -4.19 -3.64
CA PHE A 380 -22.00 -3.43 -4.86
C PHE A 380 -23.46 -3.56 -5.31
N ASP A 381 -24.16 -4.61 -4.89
CA ASP A 381 -25.59 -4.80 -5.16
C ASP A 381 -26.52 -4.08 -4.15
N GLY A 382 -25.94 -3.38 -3.17
CA GLY A 382 -26.66 -2.65 -2.13
C GLY A 382 -27.04 -3.49 -0.91
N SER A 383 -26.72 -4.78 -0.88
CA SER A 383 -26.91 -5.63 0.30
C SER A 383 -25.75 -5.54 1.29
N ASP A 384 -25.96 -5.99 2.53
CA ASP A 384 -24.89 -6.06 3.55
C ASP A 384 -24.30 -7.47 3.61
N SER A 385 -22.97 -7.57 3.70
CA SER A 385 -22.28 -8.81 4.05
C SER A 385 -22.54 -9.23 5.51
N GLN A 386 -22.23 -10.48 5.82
CA GLN A 386 -22.12 -10.93 7.22
C GLN A 386 -20.77 -10.48 7.81
N ASP A 387 -20.80 -10.11 9.08
CA ASP A 387 -19.59 -9.91 9.86
C ASP A 387 -18.91 -11.26 10.15
N PHE A 388 -17.60 -11.24 10.36
CA PHE A 388 -16.84 -12.48 10.60
C PHE A 388 -15.66 -12.26 11.53
N LEU A 389 -15.19 -13.38 12.10
CA LEU A 389 -13.99 -13.47 12.89
C LEU A 389 -12.96 -14.33 12.16
N LEU A 390 -11.75 -13.80 12.00
CA LEU A 390 -10.59 -14.53 11.56
C LEU A 390 -9.68 -14.80 12.76
N MET A 391 -9.20 -16.03 12.89
CA MET A 391 -8.31 -16.45 13.96
C MET A 391 -7.05 -17.06 13.38
N GLY A 392 -5.91 -16.84 14.01
CA GLY A 392 -4.63 -17.41 13.59
C GLY A 392 -3.76 -17.83 14.78
N LEU A 393 -2.99 -18.89 14.60
CA LEU A 393 -2.01 -19.35 15.59
C LEU A 393 -0.63 -19.49 14.95
N LEU A 394 0.33 -18.71 15.45
CA LEU A 394 1.74 -18.82 15.07
C LEU A 394 2.55 -19.45 16.20
N VAL A 395 3.33 -20.48 15.86
CA VAL A 395 4.29 -21.10 16.78
C VAL A 395 5.66 -21.16 16.10
N MET A 396 6.61 -20.42 16.64
CA MET A 396 7.99 -20.40 16.20
C MET A 396 8.92 -20.83 17.33
N LYS A 397 9.90 -21.66 16.98
CA LYS A 397 11.01 -22.04 17.86
C LYS A 397 12.34 -21.64 17.24
N ASN A 398 13.12 -20.89 18.00
CA ASN A 398 14.50 -20.57 17.67
C ASN A 398 15.42 -21.66 18.24
N PHE A 399 16.31 -22.18 17.39
CA PHE A 399 17.40 -23.07 17.77
C PHE A 399 18.73 -22.34 17.58
N ASP A 400 19.77 -22.78 18.30
CA ASP A 400 21.11 -22.17 18.19
C ASP A 400 21.72 -22.31 16.78
N TRP A 401 21.21 -23.23 15.96
CA TRP A 401 21.65 -23.50 14.59
C TRP A 401 20.67 -23.04 13.50
N GLY A 402 19.53 -22.44 13.84
CA GLY A 402 18.52 -22.03 12.86
C GLY A 402 17.13 -21.76 13.44
N LYS A 403 16.16 -21.35 12.60
CA LYS A 403 14.77 -21.06 13.02
C LYS A 403 13.79 -22.00 12.34
N SER A 404 12.77 -22.46 13.07
CA SER A 404 11.63 -23.20 12.51
C SER A 404 10.32 -22.46 12.81
N ILE A 405 9.49 -22.28 11.78
CA ILE A 405 8.23 -21.54 11.84
C ILE A 405 7.09 -22.48 11.45
N TYR A 406 6.03 -22.50 12.26
CA TYR A 406 4.77 -23.17 11.96
C TYR A 406 3.63 -22.14 12.06
N GLU A 407 2.77 -22.11 11.05
CA GLU A 407 1.62 -21.22 10.92
C GLU A 407 0.38 -22.08 10.68
N PHE A 408 -0.70 -21.83 11.42
CA PHE A 408 -1.90 -22.65 11.45
C PHE A 408 -3.16 -21.79 11.32
#